data_AF-A0A7V7KVV2-F1
#
_entry.id   AF-A0A7V7KVV2-F1
#
_cell.length_a   1.000
_cell.length_b   1.000
_cell.length_c   1.000
_cell.angle_alpha   90.00
_cell.angle_beta   90.00
_cell.angle_gamma   90.00
#
_symmetry.space_group_name_H-M   'P 1'
#
loop_
_entity.id
_entity.type
_entity.pdbx_description
1 polymer ?
#
loop_
_entity_poly.entity_id
_entity_poly.type
_entity_poly.pdbx_seq_one_letter_code
_entity_poly.pdbx_strand_id
1 'polypeptide(L)'
;MWAGLLLLVFIFFAFSAVVAWHPDFNWHDQQRVLQLLLLVIAATGLFFLHPIALPPFVFLLVLAIFTLGLFSVLSSEWPSWAWKEWGRYLGLVILALVLGRAAKKAWIVKLVLGTMVCIGSLHAFQFMVYYTAAFISGIYMLDSNILFNGFSNPRFFAQFQVLLMPILAWLAWYLKPRNLALSILFLAILMTQWCMTFALGGRGLWFGLLVSSIMLLLCSPRYWRLIMVQAAAGLAGFAIFVLLFYLIPTWLDILPERLSNLRTSLSGRDLIWFWAWEMVQDNPWLGVGPMHYSAVYNPIAAHPHQVLLQWAAEWGLPAAIMTLVLALWGTVFGMKELRQGPINFMHASVWLSICGALILAQVDGVFVMPYIETWLAILVGLALAFWVRPIDAPKLQLTFFRIMAIPVLIILGSVLVYEVPTVPQASDRYMREHNTSLLPRFWAQGWVPMDRAD
;
A
#
# COMPACT_ATOMS: atom_id res chain seq x y z
N MET A 1 -9.00 23.59 12.86
CA MET A 1 -9.09 22.42 13.77
C MET A 1 -9.05 21.09 13.01
N TRP A 2 -10.05 20.77 12.17
CA TRP A 2 -10.12 19.49 11.45
C TRP A 2 -8.85 19.13 10.63
N ALA A 3 -8.31 20.06 9.84
CA ALA A 3 -7.12 19.78 9.01
C ALA A 3 -5.87 19.46 9.86
N GLY A 4 -5.76 20.08 11.04
CA GLY A 4 -4.70 19.75 12.00
C GLY A 4 -4.87 18.35 12.56
N LEU A 5 -6.10 17.96 12.89
CA LEU A 5 -6.42 16.60 13.36
C LEU A 5 -6.13 15.54 12.29
N LEU A 6 -6.53 15.77 11.03
CA LEU A 6 -6.24 14.83 9.94
C LEU A 6 -4.73 14.62 9.78
N LEU A 7 -3.95 15.70 9.78
CA LEU A 7 -2.49 15.62 9.64
C LEU A 7 -1.82 14.96 10.85
N LEU A 8 -2.33 15.22 12.07
CA LEU A 8 -1.85 14.56 13.28
C LEU A 8 -2.06 13.04 13.19
N VAL A 9 -3.28 12.60 12.85
CA VAL A 9 -3.59 11.16 12.72
C VAL A 9 -2.83 10.54 11.55
N PHE A 10 -2.62 11.27 10.45
CA PHE A 10 -1.74 10.83 9.38
C PHE A 10 -0.31 10.57 9.87
N ILE A 11 0.25 11.45 10.70
CA ILE A 11 1.59 11.23 11.26
C ILE A 11 1.61 9.98 12.15
N PHE A 12 0.62 9.80 13.04
CA PHE A 12 0.53 8.57 13.85
C PHE A 12 0.41 7.31 12.99
N PHE A 13 -0.46 7.33 11.98
CA PHE A 13 -0.58 6.24 11.01
C PHE A 13 0.77 5.96 10.32
N ALA A 14 1.47 6.99 9.86
CA ALA A 14 2.72 6.84 9.15
C ALA A 14 3.81 6.21 10.06
N PHE A 15 3.89 6.62 11.33
CA PHE A 15 4.85 6.06 12.29
C PHE A 15 4.46 4.69 12.86
N SER A 16 3.27 4.16 12.55
CA SER A 16 2.83 2.82 12.97
C SER A 16 3.59 1.66 12.30
N ALA A 17 4.40 1.95 11.28
CA ALA A 17 5.37 1.01 10.72
C ALA A 17 6.72 1.03 11.48
N VAL A 18 6.94 1.96 12.40
CA VAL A 18 8.23 2.10 13.11
C VAL A 18 8.08 1.75 14.60
N VAL A 19 6.92 2.08 15.18
CA VAL A 19 6.66 1.94 16.62
C VAL A 19 5.40 1.12 16.84
N ALA A 20 5.49 0.10 17.71
CA ALA A 20 4.34 -0.61 18.25
C ALA A 20 3.75 0.20 19.41
N TRP A 21 2.47 0.54 19.35
CA TRP A 21 1.81 1.41 20.34
C TRP A 21 0.91 0.64 21.32
N HIS A 22 0.63 -0.64 21.04
CA HIS A 22 -0.10 -1.52 21.94
C HIS A 22 0.49 -2.93 21.91
N PRO A 23 0.78 -3.55 23.06
CA PRO A 23 1.46 -4.86 23.11
C PRO A 23 0.63 -6.00 22.51
N ASP A 24 -0.70 -5.96 22.67
CA ASP A 24 -1.59 -7.02 22.20
C ASP A 24 -1.91 -6.94 20.69
N PHE A 25 -1.57 -5.81 20.03
CA PHE A 25 -1.79 -5.67 18.60
C PHE A 25 -0.53 -6.04 17.82
N ASN A 26 -0.70 -6.87 16.79
CA ASN A 26 0.34 -7.05 15.79
C ASN A 26 0.43 -5.81 14.86
N TRP A 27 1.51 -5.76 14.07
CA TRP A 27 1.79 -4.65 13.15
C TRP A 27 0.64 -4.37 12.16
N HIS A 28 0.01 -5.41 11.63
CA HIS A 28 -1.07 -5.27 10.65
C HIS A 28 -2.32 -4.63 11.29
N ASP A 29 -2.75 -5.13 12.45
CA ASP A 29 -3.99 -4.64 13.07
C ASP A 29 -3.84 -3.24 13.62
N GLN A 30 -2.70 -2.90 14.20
CA GLN A 30 -2.44 -1.55 14.68
C GLN A 30 -2.43 -0.52 13.51
N GLN A 31 -1.89 -0.92 12.36
CA GLN A 31 -1.90 -0.12 11.12
C GLN A 31 -3.32 0.03 10.58
N ARG A 32 -4.12 -1.04 10.63
CA ARG A 32 -5.55 -1.01 10.27
C ARG A 32 -6.32 -0.04 11.15
N VAL A 33 -6.17 -0.09 12.47
CA VAL A 33 -6.87 0.82 13.41
C VAL A 33 -6.58 2.28 13.06
N LEU A 34 -5.30 2.64 12.88
CA LEU A 34 -4.91 4.01 12.55
C LEU A 34 -5.36 4.43 11.14
N GLN A 35 -5.39 3.50 10.19
CA GLN A 35 -6.02 3.73 8.90
C GLN A 35 -7.50 4.05 9.07
N LEU A 36 -8.28 3.22 9.78
CA LEU A 36 -9.71 3.43 9.98
C LEU A 36 -10.00 4.78 10.64
N LEU A 37 -9.22 5.17 11.65
CA LEU A 37 -9.30 6.50 12.28
C LEU A 37 -9.03 7.61 11.25
N LEU A 38 -8.00 7.47 10.42
CA LEU A 38 -7.69 8.43 9.36
C LEU A 38 -8.85 8.56 8.35
N LEU A 39 -9.47 7.44 7.95
CA LEU A 39 -10.59 7.42 7.01
C LEU A 39 -11.85 8.07 7.60
N VAL A 40 -12.17 7.81 8.88
CA VAL A 40 -13.29 8.43 9.60
C VAL A 40 -13.10 9.95 9.71
N ILE A 41 -11.88 10.41 10.02
CA ILE A 41 -11.57 11.85 10.07
C ILE A 41 -11.67 12.45 8.66
N ALA A 42 -11.17 11.77 7.63
CA ALA A 42 -11.30 12.22 6.24
C ALA A 42 -12.77 12.36 5.80
N ALA A 43 -13.61 11.36 6.10
CA ALA A 43 -15.05 11.37 5.84
C ALA A 43 -15.76 12.51 6.57
N THR A 44 -15.44 12.74 7.85
CA THR A 44 -15.95 13.87 8.62
C THR A 44 -15.56 15.22 7.98
N GLY A 45 -14.39 15.29 7.36
CA GLY A 45 -13.89 16.50 6.68
C GLY A 45 -14.73 16.97 5.51
N LEU A 46 -15.41 16.06 4.81
CA LEU A 46 -16.25 16.41 3.65
C LEU A 46 -17.46 17.27 4.00
N PHE A 47 -17.90 17.25 5.26
CA PHE A 47 -18.98 18.14 5.72
C PHE A 47 -18.52 19.59 5.86
N PHE A 48 -17.21 19.83 6.00
CA PHE A 48 -16.62 21.15 6.20
C PHE A 48 -15.82 21.65 4.99
N LEU A 49 -15.49 20.77 4.04
CA LEU A 49 -14.60 21.08 2.92
C LEU A 49 -15.22 20.72 1.57
N HIS A 50 -14.75 21.41 0.52
CA HIS A 50 -15.02 21.05 -0.86
C HIS A 50 -13.86 20.17 -1.38
N PRO A 51 -14.12 18.91 -1.75
CA PRO A 51 -13.10 18.04 -2.33
C PRO A 51 -12.70 18.55 -3.71
N ILE A 52 -11.58 18.03 -4.22
CA ILE A 52 -11.18 18.27 -5.60
C ILE A 52 -12.22 17.71 -6.58
N ALA A 53 -12.54 18.45 -7.64
CA ALA A 53 -13.45 17.98 -8.68
C ALA A 53 -12.86 16.80 -9.44
N LEU A 54 -13.63 15.72 -9.60
CA LEU A 54 -13.29 14.65 -10.51
C LEU A 54 -13.78 14.97 -11.93
N PRO A 55 -13.05 14.57 -12.98
CA PRO A 55 -13.58 14.57 -14.34
C PRO A 55 -14.90 13.79 -14.42
N PRO A 56 -15.89 14.22 -15.23
CA PRO A 56 -17.21 13.56 -15.26
C PRO A 56 -17.15 12.06 -15.51
N PHE A 57 -16.31 11.62 -16.46
CA PHE A 57 -16.10 10.21 -16.75
C PHE A 57 -15.58 9.42 -15.52
N VAL A 58 -14.60 9.98 -14.80
CA VAL A 58 -14.04 9.36 -13.59
C VAL A 58 -15.07 9.32 -12.48
N PHE A 59 -15.86 10.38 -12.31
CA PHE A 59 -16.94 10.41 -11.34
C PHE A 59 -18.00 9.33 -11.63
N LEU A 60 -18.40 9.16 -12.90
CA LEU A 60 -19.34 8.12 -13.31
C LEU A 60 -18.78 6.71 -13.05
N LEU A 61 -17.49 6.47 -13.31
CA LEU A 61 -16.85 5.20 -12.98
C LEU A 61 -16.87 4.92 -11.47
N VAL A 62 -16.48 5.90 -10.64
CA VAL A 62 -16.51 5.77 -9.18
C VAL A 62 -17.93 5.47 -8.70
N LEU A 63 -18.92 6.22 -9.19
CA LEU A 63 -20.34 5.99 -8.88
C LEU A 63 -20.77 4.57 -9.24
N ALA A 64 -20.46 4.11 -10.46
CA ALA A 64 -20.84 2.78 -10.92
C ALA A 64 -20.16 1.67 -10.11
N ILE A 65 -18.85 1.80 -9.83
CA ILE A 65 -18.09 0.82 -9.04
C ILE A 65 -18.70 0.65 -7.64
N PHE A 66 -18.97 1.73 -6.92
CA PHE A 66 -19.53 1.64 -5.57
C PHE A 66 -21.01 1.21 -5.57
N THR A 67 -21.75 1.49 -6.64
CA THR A 67 -23.12 1.00 -6.81
C THR A 67 -23.14 -0.51 -7.06
N LEU A 68 -22.28 -1.02 -7.95
CA LEU A 68 -22.12 -2.47 -8.17
C LEU A 68 -21.63 -3.17 -6.91
N GLY A 69 -20.65 -2.58 -6.23
CA GLY A 69 -20.17 -3.07 -4.93
C GLY A 69 -21.26 -3.11 -3.87
N LEU A 70 -22.17 -2.13 -3.85
CA LEU A 70 -23.31 -2.14 -2.93
C LEU A 70 -24.23 -3.33 -3.22
N PHE A 71 -24.55 -3.60 -4.48
CA PHE A 71 -25.34 -4.78 -4.84
C PHE A 71 -24.62 -6.08 -4.45
N SER A 72 -23.30 -6.15 -4.66
CA SER A 72 -22.46 -7.28 -4.25
C SER A 72 -22.46 -7.50 -2.73
N VAL A 73 -22.38 -6.43 -1.93
CA VAL A 73 -22.51 -6.51 -0.47
C VAL A 73 -23.87 -7.07 -0.06
N LEU A 74 -24.96 -6.59 -0.68
CA LEU A 74 -26.31 -7.02 -0.37
C LEU A 74 -26.59 -8.47 -0.76
N SER A 75 -25.86 -9.01 -1.75
CA SER A 75 -25.96 -10.41 -2.17
C SER A 75 -24.99 -11.35 -1.46
N SER A 76 -24.08 -10.84 -0.62
CA SER A 76 -23.05 -11.64 0.04
C SER A 76 -23.59 -12.48 1.20
N GLU A 77 -22.96 -13.63 1.47
CA GLU A 77 -23.35 -14.54 2.56
C GLU A 77 -23.20 -13.89 3.94
N TRP A 78 -22.15 -13.08 4.13
CA TRP A 78 -21.85 -12.36 5.36
C TRP A 78 -21.74 -10.85 5.13
N PRO A 79 -22.87 -10.12 4.98
CA PRO A 79 -22.86 -8.70 4.62
C PRO A 79 -22.07 -7.81 5.57
N SER A 80 -22.01 -8.14 6.87
CA SER A 80 -21.26 -7.37 7.87
C SER A 80 -19.76 -7.29 7.53
N TRP A 81 -19.17 -8.34 6.97
CA TRP A 81 -17.77 -8.35 6.50
C TRP A 81 -17.63 -7.59 5.18
N ALA A 82 -18.55 -7.80 4.24
CA ALA A 82 -18.54 -7.11 2.96
C ALA A 82 -18.63 -5.58 3.12
N TRP A 83 -19.45 -5.10 4.07
CA TRP A 83 -19.57 -3.69 4.40
C TRP A 83 -18.24 -3.05 4.82
N LYS A 84 -17.39 -3.77 5.58
CA LYS A 84 -16.10 -3.26 6.06
C LYS A 84 -15.16 -2.93 4.91
N GLU A 85 -15.05 -3.81 3.93
CA GLU A 85 -14.20 -3.57 2.75
C GLU A 85 -14.80 -2.52 1.82
N TRP A 86 -16.11 -2.54 1.60
CA TRP A 86 -16.79 -1.52 0.81
C TRP A 86 -16.58 -0.11 1.41
N GLY A 87 -16.81 0.02 2.73
CA GLY A 87 -16.63 1.27 3.47
C GLY A 87 -15.16 1.71 3.51
N ARG A 88 -14.22 0.77 3.64
CA ARG A 88 -12.78 1.04 3.60
C ARG A 88 -12.34 1.61 2.24
N TYR A 89 -12.70 0.97 1.12
CA TYR A 89 -12.32 1.48 -0.20
C TYR A 89 -12.96 2.84 -0.50
N LEU A 90 -14.21 3.05 -0.08
CA LEU A 90 -14.87 4.35 -0.20
C LEU A 90 -14.16 5.42 0.65
N GLY A 91 -13.78 5.08 1.88
CA GLY A 91 -12.98 5.93 2.75
C GLY A 91 -11.64 6.31 2.12
N LEU A 92 -10.95 5.37 1.47
CA LEU A 92 -9.68 5.63 0.75
C LEU A 92 -9.87 6.61 -0.42
N VAL A 93 -10.97 6.49 -1.18
CA VAL A 93 -11.31 7.45 -2.23
C VAL A 93 -11.56 8.84 -1.63
N ILE A 94 -12.32 8.92 -0.54
CA ILE A 94 -12.56 10.18 0.17
C ILE A 94 -11.24 10.80 0.68
N LEU A 95 -10.36 9.99 1.28
CA LEU A 95 -9.04 10.43 1.73
C LEU A 95 -8.23 11.03 0.57
N ALA A 96 -8.19 10.37 -0.59
CA ALA A 96 -7.48 10.86 -1.77
C ALA A 96 -8.04 12.20 -2.25
N LEU A 97 -9.36 12.38 -2.27
CA LEU A 97 -10.01 13.63 -2.70
C LEU A 97 -9.75 14.80 -1.75
N VAL A 98 -9.87 14.54 -0.46
CA VAL A 98 -9.66 15.52 0.61
C VAL A 98 -8.19 15.92 0.68
N LEU A 99 -7.27 14.95 0.62
CA LEU A 99 -5.84 15.22 0.58
C LEU A 99 -5.46 15.95 -0.72
N GLY A 100 -6.05 15.58 -1.86
CA GLY A 100 -5.80 16.28 -3.12
C GLY A 100 -6.18 17.75 -3.09
N ARG A 101 -7.24 18.11 -2.34
CA ARG A 101 -7.55 19.52 -2.05
C ARG A 101 -6.50 20.15 -1.15
N ALA A 102 -6.12 19.48 -0.07
CA ALA A 102 -5.19 19.99 0.93
C ALA A 102 -3.77 20.20 0.34
N ALA A 103 -3.30 19.25 -0.47
CA ALA A 103 -1.99 19.22 -1.11
C ALA A 103 -1.79 20.32 -2.18
N LYS A 104 -2.81 21.13 -2.48
CA LYS A 104 -2.61 22.40 -3.19
C LYS A 104 -1.71 23.37 -2.42
N LYS A 105 -1.60 23.22 -1.09
CA LYS A 105 -0.60 23.92 -0.28
C LYS A 105 0.72 23.16 -0.33
N ALA A 106 1.78 23.81 -0.83
CA ALA A 106 3.09 23.18 -1.03
C ALA A 106 3.70 22.57 0.25
N TRP A 107 3.41 23.13 1.43
CA TRP A 107 3.89 22.59 2.70
C TRP A 107 3.26 21.23 3.05
N ILE A 108 2.04 20.95 2.60
CA ILE A 108 1.38 19.64 2.80
C ILE A 108 2.08 18.59 1.95
N VAL A 109 2.44 18.91 0.70
CA VAL A 109 3.24 18.03 -0.15
C VAL A 109 4.59 17.72 0.50
N LYS A 110 5.27 18.73 1.02
CA LYS A 110 6.55 18.57 1.74
C LYS A 110 6.39 17.72 3.00
N LEU A 111 5.33 17.92 3.77
CA LEU A 111 5.03 17.14 4.97
C LEU A 111 4.82 15.66 4.59
N VAL A 112 3.93 15.37 3.64
CA VAL A 112 3.61 13.99 3.24
C VAL A 112 4.85 13.26 2.70
N LEU A 113 5.56 13.85 1.74
CA LEU A 113 6.76 13.23 1.18
C LEU A 113 7.91 13.17 2.18
N GLY A 114 8.05 14.20 3.03
CA GLY A 114 9.04 14.25 4.10
C GLY A 114 8.81 13.16 5.14
N THR A 115 7.57 12.93 5.57
CA THR A 115 7.18 11.84 6.47
C THR A 115 7.48 10.48 5.86
N MET A 116 7.10 10.25 4.58
CA MET A 116 7.41 9.01 3.86
C MET A 116 8.92 8.74 3.85
N VAL A 117 9.73 9.74 3.53
CA VAL A 117 11.19 9.63 3.49
C VAL A 117 11.79 9.45 4.88
N CYS A 118 11.25 10.11 5.90
CA CYS A 118 11.65 9.92 7.29
C CYS A 118 11.47 8.46 7.72
N ILE A 119 10.30 7.87 7.46
CA ILE A 119 10.02 6.46 7.79
C ILE A 119 10.95 5.52 7.02
N GLY A 120 11.14 5.76 5.72
CA GLY A 120 12.12 5.03 4.93
C GLY A 120 13.54 5.11 5.48
N SER A 121 13.94 6.29 5.97
CA SER A 121 15.26 6.50 6.57
C SER A 121 15.38 5.78 7.91
N LEU A 122 14.33 5.79 8.73
CA LEU A 122 14.29 5.08 10.01
C LEU A 122 14.38 3.57 9.82
N HIS A 123 13.67 2.99 8.83
CA HIS A 123 13.83 1.56 8.51
C HIS A 123 15.23 1.22 8.01
N ALA A 124 15.83 2.06 7.16
CA ALA A 124 17.21 1.85 6.72
C ALA A 124 18.20 1.90 7.88
N PHE A 125 17.98 2.82 8.84
CA PHE A 125 18.78 2.93 10.05
C PHE A 125 18.58 1.70 10.97
N GLN A 126 17.33 1.32 11.25
CA GLN A 126 16.99 0.14 12.06
C GLN A 126 17.61 -1.13 11.48
N PHE A 127 17.53 -1.32 10.16
CA PHE A 127 18.17 -2.43 9.48
C PHE A 127 19.69 -2.48 9.76
N MET A 128 20.39 -1.36 9.63
CA MET A 128 21.83 -1.28 9.90
C MET A 128 22.16 -1.54 11.37
N VAL A 129 21.32 -1.05 12.29
CA VAL A 129 21.45 -1.33 13.73
C VAL A 129 21.25 -2.81 14.04
N TYR A 130 20.20 -3.44 13.53
CA TYR A 130 19.95 -4.86 13.77
C TYR A 130 21.01 -5.75 13.14
N TYR A 131 21.43 -5.41 11.91
CA TYR A 131 22.52 -6.11 11.25
C TYR A 131 23.81 -6.04 12.08
N THR A 132 24.24 -4.84 12.50
CA THR A 132 25.45 -4.69 13.32
C THR A 132 25.33 -5.34 14.70
N ALA A 133 24.16 -5.25 15.33
CA ALA A 133 23.89 -5.90 16.62
C ALA A 133 24.00 -7.43 16.53
N ALA A 134 23.63 -8.05 15.41
CA ALA A 134 23.77 -9.50 15.22
C ALA A 134 25.23 -9.94 15.31
N PHE A 135 26.19 -9.12 14.84
CA PHE A 135 27.62 -9.43 14.96
C PHE A 135 28.19 -9.05 16.32
N ILE A 136 27.84 -7.88 16.87
CA ILE A 136 28.35 -7.43 18.18
C ILE A 136 27.92 -8.39 19.30
N SER A 137 26.69 -8.91 19.24
CA SER A 137 26.17 -9.86 20.23
C SER A 137 26.73 -11.28 20.07
N GLY A 138 27.40 -11.60 18.95
CA GLY A 138 27.86 -12.95 18.62
C GLY A 138 26.74 -13.96 18.32
N ILE A 139 25.47 -13.52 18.24
CA ILE A 139 24.31 -14.38 17.96
C ILE A 139 24.23 -14.69 16.46
N TYR A 140 24.71 -13.78 15.59
CA TYR A 140 24.77 -13.93 14.13
C TYR A 140 23.43 -14.30 13.44
N MET A 141 22.31 -13.96 14.07
CA MET A 141 20.98 -14.27 13.55
C MET A 141 20.57 -13.26 12.47
N LEU A 142 20.81 -13.63 11.21
CA LEU A 142 20.48 -12.83 10.02
C LEU A 142 19.09 -13.20 9.44
N ASP A 143 18.10 -13.45 10.30
CA ASP A 143 16.73 -13.71 9.89
C ASP A 143 16.03 -12.41 9.45
N SER A 144 15.35 -12.46 8.31
CA SER A 144 14.51 -11.37 7.81
C SER A 144 13.45 -10.86 8.80
N ASN A 145 12.82 -11.73 9.60
CA ASN A 145 11.80 -11.33 10.57
C ASN A 145 12.37 -10.49 11.72
N ILE A 146 13.68 -10.58 11.96
CA ILE A 146 14.37 -9.81 13.01
C ILE A 146 14.99 -8.55 12.42
N LEU A 147 15.62 -8.67 11.25
CA LEU A 147 16.25 -7.53 10.56
C LEU A 147 15.22 -6.50 10.05
N PHE A 148 13.99 -6.94 9.75
CA PHE A 148 12.94 -6.11 9.19
C PHE A 148 11.72 -6.09 10.11
N ASN A 149 11.69 -5.09 11.00
CA ASN A 149 10.57 -4.86 11.91
C ASN A 149 9.58 -3.84 11.32
N GLY A 150 8.36 -3.77 11.86
CA GLY A 150 7.33 -2.81 11.45
C GLY A 150 6.18 -3.38 10.64
N PHE A 151 6.26 -4.65 10.24
CA PHE A 151 5.28 -5.34 9.41
C PHE A 151 5.11 -6.78 9.88
N SER A 152 3.87 -7.30 9.82
CA SER A 152 3.58 -8.69 10.21
C SER A 152 4.22 -9.73 9.27
N ASN A 153 4.65 -9.30 8.08
CA ASN A 153 5.49 -10.06 7.19
C ASN A 153 6.55 -9.13 6.59
N PRO A 154 7.85 -9.50 6.62
CA PRO A 154 8.91 -8.67 6.04
C PRO A 154 8.68 -8.31 4.56
N ARG A 155 7.93 -9.12 3.81
CA ARG A 155 7.58 -8.83 2.40
C ARG A 155 6.65 -7.64 2.23
N PHE A 156 5.83 -7.31 3.23
CA PHE A 156 4.95 -6.15 3.16
C PHE A 156 5.73 -4.83 3.16
N PHE A 157 6.96 -4.82 3.71
CA PHE A 157 7.85 -3.68 3.59
C PHE A 157 8.20 -3.38 2.12
N ALA A 158 8.39 -4.40 1.28
CA ALA A 158 8.65 -4.21 -0.15
C ALA A 158 7.48 -3.49 -0.86
N GLN A 159 6.25 -3.64 -0.36
CA GLN A 159 5.12 -2.88 -0.88
C GLN A 159 5.28 -1.39 -0.58
N PHE A 160 5.73 -1.01 0.63
CA PHE A 160 6.07 0.40 0.92
C PHE A 160 7.27 0.92 0.12
N GLN A 161 8.30 0.09 -0.04
CA GLN A 161 9.49 0.45 -0.80
C GLN A 161 9.20 0.81 -2.26
N VAL A 162 8.26 0.13 -2.94
CA VAL A 162 7.90 0.48 -4.34
C VAL A 162 7.35 1.90 -4.46
N LEU A 163 6.70 2.43 -3.40
CA LEU A 163 6.27 3.82 -3.36
C LEU A 163 7.41 4.78 -3.00
N LEU A 164 8.24 4.41 -2.04
CA LEU A 164 9.29 5.26 -1.46
C LEU A 164 10.48 5.48 -2.42
N MET A 165 10.96 4.42 -3.06
CA MET A 165 12.25 4.45 -3.77
C MET A 165 12.29 5.47 -4.93
N PRO A 166 11.24 5.64 -5.76
CA PRO A 166 11.21 6.71 -6.75
C PRO A 166 11.36 8.11 -6.14
N ILE A 167 10.78 8.35 -4.96
CA ILE A 167 10.87 9.63 -4.23
C ILE A 167 12.29 9.86 -3.73
N LEU A 168 12.95 8.84 -3.18
CA LEU A 168 14.36 8.92 -2.75
C LEU A 168 15.29 9.21 -3.93
N ALA A 169 15.08 8.55 -5.08
CA ALA A 169 15.85 8.80 -6.29
C ALA A 169 15.69 10.24 -6.79
N TRP A 170 14.46 10.77 -6.73
CA TRP A 170 14.20 12.17 -7.03
C TRP A 170 14.95 13.10 -6.07
N LEU A 171 14.89 12.88 -4.75
CA LEU A 171 15.57 13.71 -3.77
C LEU A 171 17.09 13.69 -3.95
N ALA A 172 17.68 12.50 -4.13
CA ALA A 172 19.11 12.35 -4.39
C ALA A 172 19.54 13.15 -5.62
N TRP A 173 18.77 13.08 -6.72
CA TRP A 173 19.02 13.86 -7.94
C TRP A 173 18.82 15.37 -7.74
N TYR A 174 17.69 15.77 -7.16
CA TYR A 174 17.27 17.16 -7.02
C TYR A 174 18.18 17.97 -6.10
N LEU A 175 18.68 17.33 -5.04
CA LEU A 175 19.54 17.97 -4.05
C LEU A 175 21.01 17.99 -4.46
N LYS A 176 21.45 17.17 -5.42
CA LYS A 176 22.86 17.12 -5.86
C LYS A 176 23.49 18.51 -6.11
N PRO A 177 22.86 19.43 -6.86
CA PRO A 177 23.43 20.77 -7.08
C PRO A 177 23.15 21.77 -5.94
N ARG A 178 22.28 21.45 -4.96
CA ARG A 178 21.82 22.37 -3.91
C ARG A 178 22.46 22.10 -2.55
N ASN A 179 22.59 20.82 -2.22
CA ASN A 179 23.15 20.33 -0.99
C ASN A 179 23.67 18.91 -1.24
N LEU A 180 24.97 18.82 -1.56
CA LEU A 180 25.62 17.56 -1.91
C LEU A 180 25.57 16.55 -0.75
N ALA A 181 25.71 17.01 0.50
CA ALA A 181 25.68 16.13 1.68
C ALA A 181 24.32 15.44 1.82
N LEU A 182 23.21 16.19 1.70
CA LEU A 182 21.87 15.61 1.71
C LEU A 182 21.61 14.71 0.49
N SER A 183 22.15 15.05 -0.68
CA SER A 183 22.06 14.19 -1.87
C SER A 183 22.73 12.84 -1.64
N ILE A 184 23.94 12.83 -1.08
CA ILE A 184 24.67 11.61 -0.72
C ILE A 184 23.91 10.81 0.34
N LEU A 185 23.36 11.48 1.36
CA LEU A 185 22.55 10.83 2.38
C LEU A 185 21.35 10.08 1.77
N PHE A 186 20.55 10.74 0.93
CA PHE A 186 19.39 10.09 0.31
C PHE A 186 19.79 9.00 -0.69
N LEU A 187 20.93 9.16 -1.36
CA LEU A 187 21.49 8.10 -2.21
C LEU A 187 21.90 6.88 -1.38
N ALA A 188 22.57 7.07 -0.24
CA ALA A 188 22.96 6.00 0.66
C ALA A 188 21.74 5.29 1.27
N ILE A 189 20.70 6.04 1.64
CA ILE A 189 19.41 5.48 2.08
C ILE A 189 18.81 4.65 0.95
N LEU A 190 18.76 5.16 -0.29
CA LEU A 190 18.22 4.42 -1.43
C LEU A 190 19.01 3.13 -1.74
N MET A 191 20.35 3.17 -1.67
CA MET A 191 21.19 1.98 -1.81
C MET A 191 20.91 0.95 -0.71
N THR A 192 20.72 1.42 0.52
CA THR A 192 20.32 0.56 1.65
C THR A 192 18.94 -0.05 1.41
N GLN A 193 17.98 0.73 0.92
CA GLN A 193 16.65 0.23 0.53
C GLN A 193 16.76 -0.88 -0.53
N TRP A 194 17.60 -0.71 -1.56
CA TRP A 194 17.86 -1.76 -2.54
C TRP A 194 18.50 -3.01 -1.92
N CYS A 195 19.48 -2.85 -1.03
CA CYS A 195 20.08 -3.96 -0.28
C CYS A 195 19.02 -4.75 0.50
N MET A 196 18.13 -4.05 1.22
CA MET A 196 17.02 -4.66 1.95
C MET A 196 16.07 -5.41 1.01
N THR A 197 15.77 -4.85 -0.16
CA THR A 197 14.93 -5.51 -1.17
C THR A 197 15.54 -6.85 -1.63
N PHE A 198 16.86 -6.89 -1.86
CA PHE A 198 17.56 -8.13 -2.24
C PHE A 198 17.51 -9.14 -1.10
N ALA A 199 17.76 -8.70 0.13
CA ALA A 199 17.71 -9.55 1.31
C ALA A 199 16.32 -10.18 1.52
N LEU A 200 15.24 -9.44 1.24
CA LEU A 200 13.85 -9.91 1.37
C LEU A 200 13.37 -10.84 0.23
N GLY A 201 14.13 -10.98 -0.86
CA GLY A 201 13.67 -11.70 -2.05
C GLY A 201 12.43 -11.08 -2.70
N GLY A 202 12.27 -9.75 -2.59
CA GLY A 202 11.06 -9.00 -2.95
C GLY A 202 10.78 -8.86 -4.44
N ARG A 203 10.84 -9.95 -5.24
CA ARG A 203 10.76 -10.00 -6.73
C ARG A 203 9.67 -9.10 -7.35
N GLY A 204 8.50 -9.03 -6.71
CA GLY A 204 7.40 -8.17 -7.17
C GLY A 204 7.78 -6.69 -7.21
N LEU A 205 8.57 -6.19 -6.25
CA LEU A 205 9.02 -4.79 -6.23
C LEU A 205 9.91 -4.49 -7.44
N TRP A 206 10.88 -5.36 -7.72
CA TRP A 206 11.80 -5.22 -8.86
C TRP A 206 11.00 -5.10 -10.15
N PHE A 207 10.03 -6.01 -10.32
CA PHE A 207 9.18 -6.05 -11.48
C PHE A 207 8.32 -4.77 -11.61
N GLY A 208 7.70 -4.33 -10.50
CA GLY A 208 6.93 -3.09 -10.47
C GLY A 208 7.76 -1.85 -10.83
N LEU A 209 8.95 -1.69 -10.25
CA LEU A 209 9.85 -0.58 -10.56
C LEU A 209 10.42 -0.67 -11.99
N LEU A 210 10.76 -1.87 -12.46
CA LEU A 210 11.29 -2.08 -13.81
C LEU A 210 10.26 -1.72 -14.87
N VAL A 211 9.05 -2.29 -14.78
CA VAL A 211 7.99 -2.08 -15.78
C VAL A 211 7.54 -0.62 -15.76
N SER A 212 7.33 0.00 -14.59
CA SER A 212 6.98 1.42 -14.52
C SER A 212 8.09 2.33 -15.06
N SER A 213 9.37 1.98 -14.85
CA SER A 213 10.51 2.71 -15.42
C SER A 213 10.57 2.59 -16.94
N ILE A 214 10.35 1.40 -17.50
CA ILE A 214 10.27 1.17 -18.95
C ILE A 214 9.13 2.00 -19.54
N MET A 215 7.93 1.94 -18.94
CA MET A 215 6.78 2.74 -19.38
C MET A 215 7.10 4.24 -19.38
N LEU A 216 7.77 4.75 -18.33
CA LEU A 216 8.16 6.16 -18.27
C LEU A 216 9.15 6.54 -19.38
N LEU A 217 10.15 5.69 -19.65
CA LEU A 217 11.15 5.94 -20.69
C LEU A 217 10.55 5.90 -22.10
N LEU A 218 9.67 4.94 -22.37
CA LEU A 218 8.99 4.82 -23.66
C LEU A 218 8.09 6.02 -23.95
N CYS A 219 7.36 6.51 -22.94
CA CYS A 219 6.42 7.61 -23.12
C CYS A 219 7.04 9.00 -22.95
N SER A 220 8.10 9.13 -22.14
CA SER A 220 8.71 10.41 -21.77
C SER A 220 10.20 10.26 -21.43
N PRO A 221 11.07 10.02 -22.44
CA PRO A 221 12.49 9.68 -22.25
C PRO A 221 13.30 10.77 -21.55
N ARG A 222 12.79 12.01 -21.49
CA ARG A 222 13.39 13.14 -20.75
C ARG A 222 13.60 12.89 -19.26
N TYR A 223 12.92 11.91 -18.66
CA TYR A 223 13.09 11.55 -17.25
C TYR A 223 14.15 10.46 -17.00
N TRP A 224 14.96 10.10 -18.01
CA TRP A 224 15.96 9.03 -17.90
C TRP A 224 16.92 9.16 -16.71
N ARG A 225 17.23 10.38 -16.29
CA ARG A 225 18.13 10.63 -15.14
C ARG A 225 17.59 10.06 -13.84
N LEU A 226 16.27 10.04 -13.66
CA LEU A 226 15.63 9.43 -12.49
C LEU A 226 15.84 7.91 -12.51
N ILE A 227 15.72 7.30 -13.69
CA ILE A 227 15.93 5.86 -13.89
C ILE A 227 17.41 5.50 -13.72
N MET A 228 18.32 6.35 -14.20
CA MET A 228 19.76 6.17 -14.01
C MET A 228 20.12 6.17 -12.51
N VAL A 229 19.58 7.10 -11.72
CA VAL A 229 19.82 7.11 -10.26
C VAL A 229 19.28 5.83 -9.61
N GLN A 230 18.07 5.39 -10.00
CA GLN A 230 17.50 4.14 -9.51
C GLN A 230 18.36 2.92 -9.86
N ALA A 231 18.81 2.81 -11.12
CA ALA A 231 19.63 1.71 -11.60
C ALA A 231 21.01 1.70 -10.92
N ALA A 232 21.66 2.85 -10.80
CA ALA A 232 22.96 2.97 -10.12
C ALA A 232 22.85 2.60 -8.62
N ALA A 233 21.80 3.09 -7.94
CA ALA A 233 21.54 2.73 -6.56
C ALA A 233 21.17 1.24 -6.41
N GLY A 234 20.49 0.65 -7.38
CA GLY A 234 20.19 -0.79 -7.43
C GLY A 234 21.45 -1.64 -7.53
N LEU A 235 22.37 -1.28 -8.44
CA LEU A 235 23.66 -1.97 -8.57
C LEU A 235 24.52 -1.83 -7.31
N ALA A 236 24.60 -0.62 -6.74
CA ALA A 236 25.32 -0.39 -5.50
C ALA A 236 24.67 -1.13 -4.31
N GLY A 237 23.35 -1.11 -4.22
CA GLY A 237 22.60 -1.87 -3.21
C GLY A 237 22.80 -3.38 -3.35
N PHE A 238 22.95 -3.89 -4.57
CA PHE A 238 23.31 -5.30 -4.82
C PHE A 238 24.71 -5.61 -4.29
N ALA A 239 25.68 -4.74 -4.57
CA ALA A 239 27.04 -4.90 -4.05
C ALA A 239 27.08 -4.88 -2.52
N ILE A 240 26.30 -3.99 -1.88
CA ILE A 240 26.15 -3.95 -0.42
C ILE A 240 25.50 -5.24 0.08
N PHE A 241 24.46 -5.75 -0.59
CA PHE A 241 23.82 -7.01 -0.23
C PHE A 241 24.82 -8.18 -0.29
N VAL A 242 25.60 -8.29 -1.37
CA VAL A 242 26.65 -9.33 -1.50
C VAL A 242 27.71 -9.19 -0.39
N LEU A 243 28.13 -7.96 -0.10
CA LEU A 243 29.09 -7.68 0.97
C LEU A 243 28.56 -8.14 2.34
N LEU A 244 27.34 -7.72 2.70
CA LEU A 244 26.76 -7.96 4.02
C LEU A 244 26.32 -9.41 4.21
N PHE A 245 25.70 -10.03 3.21
CA PHE A 245 25.09 -11.35 3.42
C PHE A 245 25.91 -12.52 2.90
N TYR A 246 27.01 -12.28 2.18
CA TYR A 246 27.90 -13.32 1.69
C TYR A 246 29.35 -13.09 2.11
N LEU A 247 29.97 -11.97 1.72
CA LEU A 247 31.41 -11.78 1.93
C LEU A 247 31.78 -11.68 3.42
N ILE A 248 31.08 -10.86 4.20
CA ILE A 248 31.34 -10.70 5.65
C ILE A 248 31.09 -12.01 6.42
N PRO A 249 29.94 -12.70 6.28
CA PRO A 249 29.71 -13.97 6.94
C PRO A 249 30.74 -15.05 6.56
N THR A 250 31.07 -15.17 5.27
CA THR A 250 32.09 -16.13 4.80
C THR A 250 33.48 -15.80 5.36
N TRP A 251 33.86 -14.51 5.42
CA TRP A 251 35.14 -14.11 5.99
C TRP A 251 35.25 -14.39 7.50
N LEU A 252 34.11 -14.43 8.20
CA LEU A 252 34.01 -14.73 9.63
C LEU A 252 33.73 -16.21 9.93
N ASP A 253 33.75 -17.09 8.91
CA ASP A 253 33.40 -18.51 9.01
C ASP A 253 32.01 -18.76 9.66
N ILE A 254 31.10 -17.79 9.53
CA ILE A 254 29.72 -17.92 9.98
C ILE A 254 28.97 -18.67 8.90
N LEU A 255 28.47 -19.87 9.22
CA LEU A 255 27.46 -20.56 8.41
C LEU A 255 26.14 -19.80 8.60
N PRO A 256 25.72 -18.94 7.65
CA PRO A 256 24.44 -18.28 7.80
C PRO A 256 23.39 -19.39 7.74
N GLU A 257 22.46 -19.44 8.70
CA GLU A 257 21.21 -20.15 8.45
C GLU A 257 20.70 -19.65 7.09
N ARG A 258 20.53 -20.58 6.14
CA ARG A 258 20.29 -20.24 4.73
C ARG A 258 19.27 -19.11 4.66
N LEU A 259 19.67 -17.99 4.08
CA LEU A 259 18.73 -17.04 3.46
C LEU A 259 17.96 -17.84 2.40
N SER A 260 16.88 -18.50 2.80
CA SER A 260 16.03 -19.34 1.96
C SER A 260 15.17 -18.49 1.01
N ASN A 261 15.73 -17.37 0.55
CA ASN A 261 15.06 -16.26 -0.11
C ASN A 261 15.04 -16.42 -1.64
N LEU A 262 15.82 -17.38 -2.17
CA LEU A 262 15.70 -17.85 -3.55
C LEU A 262 14.65 -18.97 -3.65
N ARG A 263 13.39 -18.66 -3.30
CA ARG A 263 12.26 -19.54 -3.63
C ARG A 263 11.94 -19.38 -5.12
N THR A 264 12.26 -20.39 -5.93
CA THR A 264 11.91 -20.42 -7.36
C THR A 264 10.43 -20.72 -7.61
N SER A 265 9.69 -21.21 -6.61
CA SER A 265 8.27 -21.55 -6.72
C SER A 265 7.35 -20.32 -6.67
N LEU A 266 6.13 -20.49 -7.22
CA LEU A 266 5.05 -19.49 -7.20
C LEU A 266 4.51 -19.18 -5.78
N SER A 267 5.00 -19.90 -4.75
CA SER A 267 4.52 -19.80 -3.36
C SER A 267 3.03 -20.15 -3.22
N GLY A 268 2.52 -21.09 -4.03
CA GLY A 268 1.11 -21.50 -4.02
C GLY A 268 0.15 -20.55 -4.76
N ARG A 269 0.67 -19.53 -5.47
CA ARG A 269 -0.14 -18.55 -6.21
C ARG A 269 -1.00 -19.19 -7.29
N ASP A 270 -0.50 -20.22 -7.97
CA ASP A 270 -1.22 -21.00 -8.97
C ASP A 270 -2.56 -21.54 -8.43
N LEU A 271 -2.58 -22.09 -7.21
CA LEU A 271 -3.79 -22.62 -6.59
C LEU A 271 -4.76 -21.51 -6.17
N ILE A 272 -4.27 -20.48 -5.47
CA ILE A 272 -5.15 -19.37 -5.04
C ILE A 272 -5.70 -18.56 -6.22
N TRP A 273 -4.98 -18.49 -7.34
CA TRP A 273 -5.49 -17.92 -8.59
C TRP A 273 -6.54 -18.81 -9.24
N PHE A 274 -6.31 -20.12 -9.26
CA PHE A 274 -7.29 -21.08 -9.76
C PHE A 274 -8.61 -20.99 -8.98
N TRP A 275 -8.58 -21.01 -7.65
CA TRP A 275 -9.81 -20.89 -6.84
C TRP A 275 -10.51 -19.54 -6.99
N ALA A 276 -9.74 -18.44 -7.11
CA ALA A 276 -10.36 -17.14 -7.36
C ALA A 276 -11.01 -17.09 -8.75
N TRP A 277 -10.42 -17.77 -9.73
CA TRP A 277 -11.01 -17.89 -11.06
C TRP A 277 -12.28 -18.76 -11.05
N GLU A 278 -12.32 -19.85 -10.30
CA GLU A 278 -13.55 -20.63 -10.09
C GLU A 278 -14.66 -19.74 -9.50
N MET A 279 -14.35 -18.96 -8.45
CA MET A 279 -15.32 -18.00 -7.89
C MET A 279 -15.82 -16.98 -8.93
N VAL A 280 -14.96 -16.51 -9.84
CA VAL A 280 -15.34 -15.63 -10.96
C VAL A 280 -16.29 -16.33 -11.93
N GLN A 281 -16.03 -17.60 -12.25
CA GLN A 281 -16.88 -18.37 -13.16
C GLN A 281 -18.27 -18.61 -12.57
N ASP A 282 -18.33 -18.86 -11.26
CA ASP A 282 -19.59 -19.12 -10.55
C ASP A 282 -20.39 -17.83 -10.30
N ASN A 283 -19.72 -16.69 -10.09
CA ASN A 283 -20.35 -15.42 -9.71
C ASN A 283 -19.88 -14.23 -10.58
N PRO A 284 -19.99 -14.27 -11.92
CA PRO A 284 -19.31 -13.33 -12.81
C PRO A 284 -19.82 -11.88 -12.73
N TRP A 285 -21.08 -11.67 -12.33
CA TRP A 285 -21.72 -10.35 -12.41
C TRP A 285 -21.50 -9.48 -11.17
N LEU A 286 -21.74 -10.03 -9.98
CA LEU A 286 -21.64 -9.30 -8.71
C LEU A 286 -20.54 -9.85 -7.80
N GLY A 287 -19.91 -10.98 -8.15
CA GLY A 287 -18.97 -11.66 -7.27
C GLY A 287 -19.65 -12.28 -6.04
N VAL A 288 -18.84 -12.92 -5.19
CA VAL A 288 -19.29 -13.55 -3.94
C VAL A 288 -19.48 -12.57 -2.78
N GLY A 289 -19.15 -11.29 -2.99
CA GLY A 289 -19.16 -10.26 -1.95
C GLY A 289 -17.74 -9.77 -1.60
N PRO A 290 -17.54 -8.46 -1.32
CA PRO A 290 -16.27 -7.94 -0.81
C PRO A 290 -15.76 -8.77 0.38
N MET A 291 -14.46 -9.04 0.42
CA MET A 291 -13.79 -9.96 1.37
C MET A 291 -14.15 -11.46 1.30
N HIS A 292 -15.13 -11.90 0.51
CA HIS A 292 -15.63 -13.28 0.60
C HIS A 292 -14.73 -14.33 -0.05
N TYR A 293 -13.62 -13.95 -0.70
CA TYR A 293 -12.58 -14.94 -1.00
C TYR A 293 -12.08 -15.60 0.30
N SER A 294 -12.01 -14.84 1.39
CA SER A 294 -11.60 -15.33 2.71
C SER A 294 -12.70 -16.09 3.46
N ALA A 295 -13.87 -16.30 2.87
CA ALA A 295 -14.91 -17.15 3.43
C ALA A 295 -14.65 -18.65 3.16
N VAL A 296 -13.84 -18.95 2.14
CA VAL A 296 -13.47 -20.32 1.78
C VAL A 296 -12.04 -20.59 2.24
N TYR A 297 -11.91 -21.42 3.28
CA TYR A 297 -10.62 -21.75 3.86
C TYR A 297 -9.71 -22.45 2.85
N ASN A 298 -8.43 -22.04 2.84
CA ASN A 298 -7.36 -22.75 2.16
C ASN A 298 -6.03 -22.56 2.93
N PRO A 299 -5.04 -23.46 2.78
CA PRO A 299 -3.82 -23.40 3.59
C PRO A 299 -2.79 -22.35 3.12
N ILE A 300 -3.09 -21.54 2.09
CA ILE A 300 -2.11 -20.70 1.40
C ILE A 300 -2.29 -19.23 1.76
N ALA A 301 -3.48 -18.67 1.51
CA ALA A 301 -3.75 -17.25 1.72
C ALA A 301 -5.25 -16.92 1.79
N ALA A 302 -5.60 -15.91 2.56
CA ALA A 302 -6.96 -15.35 2.65
C ALA A 302 -7.32 -14.45 1.45
N HIS A 303 -6.47 -14.35 0.43
CA HIS A 303 -6.70 -13.57 -0.79
C HIS A 303 -5.80 -14.06 -1.94
N PRO A 304 -6.12 -13.80 -3.22
CA PRO A 304 -5.39 -14.38 -4.35
C PRO A 304 -4.07 -13.67 -4.72
N HIS A 305 -3.62 -12.69 -3.93
CA HIS A 305 -2.41 -11.89 -4.23
C HIS A 305 -2.42 -11.21 -5.63
N GLN A 306 -3.59 -11.00 -6.23
CA GLN A 306 -3.75 -10.28 -7.49
C GLN A 306 -5.04 -9.46 -7.41
N VAL A 307 -4.91 -8.13 -7.39
CA VAL A 307 -6.06 -7.23 -7.12
C VAL A 307 -7.17 -7.37 -8.16
N LEU A 308 -6.86 -7.52 -9.44
CA LEU A 308 -7.89 -7.63 -10.48
C LEU A 308 -8.70 -8.93 -10.36
N LEU A 309 -8.02 -10.04 -10.08
CA LEU A 309 -8.65 -11.33 -9.89
C LEU A 309 -9.48 -11.35 -8.59
N GLN A 310 -8.95 -10.74 -7.53
CA GLN A 310 -9.68 -10.55 -6.29
C GLN A 310 -10.96 -9.74 -6.51
N TRP A 311 -10.87 -8.60 -7.19
CA TRP A 311 -12.05 -7.78 -7.49
C TRP A 311 -13.03 -8.50 -8.39
N ALA A 312 -12.57 -9.29 -9.36
CA ALA A 312 -13.45 -10.08 -10.20
C ALA A 312 -14.22 -11.13 -9.38
N ALA A 313 -13.54 -11.82 -8.47
CA ALA A 313 -14.14 -12.85 -7.62
C ALA A 313 -15.13 -12.25 -6.61
N GLU A 314 -14.76 -11.14 -5.98
CA GLU A 314 -15.49 -10.59 -4.84
C GLU A 314 -16.52 -9.51 -5.23
N TRP A 315 -16.23 -8.67 -6.23
CA TRP A 315 -17.09 -7.56 -6.67
C TRP A 315 -17.72 -7.79 -8.05
N GLY A 316 -17.34 -8.87 -8.75
CA GLY A 316 -17.78 -9.21 -10.10
C GLY A 316 -16.93 -8.59 -11.21
N LEU A 317 -16.98 -9.21 -12.40
CA LEU A 317 -16.26 -8.77 -13.60
C LEU A 317 -16.57 -7.32 -14.00
N PRO A 318 -17.83 -6.83 -13.99
CA PRO A 318 -18.12 -5.45 -14.35
C PRO A 318 -17.39 -4.44 -13.45
N ALA A 319 -17.40 -4.64 -12.14
CA ALA A 319 -16.72 -3.75 -11.19
C ALA A 319 -15.19 -3.84 -11.33
N ALA A 320 -14.64 -5.04 -11.55
CA ALA A 320 -13.21 -5.25 -11.79
C ALA A 320 -12.72 -4.55 -13.07
N ILE A 321 -13.48 -4.66 -14.18
CA ILE A 321 -13.16 -3.99 -15.45
C ILE A 321 -13.23 -2.46 -15.28
N MET A 322 -14.27 -1.93 -14.63
CA MET A 322 -14.37 -0.48 -14.38
C MET A 322 -13.21 0.04 -13.53
N THR A 323 -12.77 -0.75 -12.55
CA THR A 323 -11.62 -0.42 -11.70
C THR A 323 -10.30 -0.46 -12.48
N LEU A 324 -10.12 -1.44 -13.38
CA LEU A 324 -9.00 -1.46 -14.31
C LEU A 324 -9.00 -0.23 -15.22
N VAL A 325 -10.15 0.12 -15.80
CA VAL A 325 -10.30 1.32 -16.64
C VAL A 325 -9.96 2.58 -15.85
N LEU A 326 -10.41 2.70 -14.60
CA LEU A 326 -10.08 3.82 -13.73
C LEU A 326 -8.58 3.93 -13.47
N ALA A 327 -7.91 2.81 -13.16
CA ALA A 327 -6.47 2.76 -12.93
C ALA A 327 -5.67 3.12 -14.20
N LEU A 328 -6.06 2.55 -15.36
CA LEU A 328 -5.43 2.86 -16.65
C LEU A 328 -5.65 4.33 -17.03
N TRP A 329 -6.87 4.84 -16.85
CA TRP A 329 -7.17 6.24 -17.11
C TRP A 329 -6.28 7.17 -16.28
N GLY A 330 -6.15 6.91 -14.98
CA GLY A 330 -5.30 7.70 -14.08
C GLY A 330 -3.82 7.70 -14.47
N THR A 331 -3.28 6.52 -14.81
CA THR A 331 -1.88 6.38 -15.22
C THR A 331 -1.60 7.04 -16.56
N VAL A 332 -2.48 6.88 -17.55
CA VAL A 332 -2.40 7.55 -18.86
C VAL A 332 -2.54 9.06 -18.72
N PHE A 333 -3.48 9.54 -17.89
CA PHE A 333 -3.67 10.96 -17.63
C PHE A 333 -2.42 11.59 -17.01
N GLY A 334 -1.87 11.00 -15.95
CA GLY A 334 -0.61 11.46 -15.36
C GLY A 334 0.57 11.42 -16.33
N MET A 335 0.65 10.38 -17.18
CA MET A 335 1.68 10.29 -18.22
C MET A 335 1.56 11.41 -19.25
N LYS A 336 0.33 11.73 -19.68
CA LYS A 336 0.08 12.84 -20.60
C LYS A 336 0.53 14.17 -20.00
N GLU A 337 0.20 14.45 -18.74
CA GLU A 337 0.66 15.64 -18.03
C GLU A 337 2.20 15.67 -17.93
N LEU A 338 2.83 14.54 -17.62
CA LEU A 338 4.29 14.43 -17.59
C LEU A 338 4.95 14.60 -18.95
N ARG A 339 4.26 14.30 -20.05
CA ARG A 339 4.76 14.41 -21.43
C ARG A 339 4.52 15.80 -22.04
N GLN A 340 3.44 16.48 -21.66
CA GLN A 340 3.07 17.78 -22.21
C GLN A 340 3.53 18.94 -21.33
N GLY A 341 3.60 18.73 -20.01
CA GLY A 341 4.01 19.75 -19.04
C GLY A 341 5.52 19.92 -18.90
N PRO A 342 5.95 20.94 -18.12
CA PRO A 342 7.35 21.16 -17.82
C PRO A 342 7.99 19.96 -17.12
N ILE A 343 9.30 19.78 -17.28
CA ILE A 343 10.03 18.69 -16.62
C ILE A 343 9.94 18.88 -15.10
N ASN A 344 9.24 17.96 -14.44
CA ASN A 344 9.14 17.92 -12.99
C ASN A 344 9.40 16.50 -12.47
N PHE A 345 10.60 16.30 -11.93
CA PHE A 345 11.04 15.00 -11.43
C PHE A 345 10.26 14.51 -10.20
N MET A 346 9.69 15.42 -9.39
CA MET A 346 8.83 15.04 -8.25
C MET A 346 7.52 14.43 -8.74
N HIS A 347 6.91 15.02 -9.78
CA HIS A 347 5.69 14.48 -10.37
C HIS A 347 5.98 13.13 -11.03
N ALA A 348 7.12 13.00 -11.73
CA ALA A 348 7.54 11.75 -12.34
C ALA A 348 7.80 10.65 -11.31
N SER A 349 8.40 10.99 -10.15
CA SER A 349 8.61 10.02 -9.07
C SER A 349 7.28 9.56 -8.47
N VAL A 350 6.32 10.46 -8.22
CA VAL A 350 4.98 10.07 -7.74
C VAL A 350 4.25 9.19 -8.76
N TRP A 351 4.37 9.49 -10.05
CA TRP A 351 3.81 8.63 -11.10
C TRP A 351 4.44 7.23 -11.10
N LEU A 352 5.77 7.13 -11.01
CA LEU A 352 6.48 5.85 -10.91
C LEU A 352 6.04 5.06 -9.68
N SER A 353 5.89 5.71 -8.52
CA SER A 353 5.40 5.10 -7.28
C SER A 353 4.02 4.47 -7.48
N ILE A 354 3.05 5.25 -8.01
CA ILE A 354 1.68 4.77 -8.25
C ILE A 354 1.67 3.63 -9.27
N CYS A 355 2.32 3.80 -10.42
CA CYS A 355 2.39 2.76 -11.45
C CYS A 355 3.08 1.49 -10.95
N GLY A 356 4.21 1.62 -10.26
CA GLY A 356 4.94 0.50 -9.67
C GLY A 356 4.08 -0.28 -8.67
N ALA A 357 3.31 0.40 -7.82
CA ALA A 357 2.37 -0.24 -6.90
C ALA A 357 1.20 -0.94 -7.59
N LEU A 358 0.63 -0.35 -8.65
CA LEU A 358 -0.45 -0.98 -9.43
C LEU A 358 0.03 -2.25 -10.16
N ILE A 359 1.28 -2.26 -10.64
CA ILE A 359 1.92 -3.43 -11.24
C ILE A 359 2.22 -4.48 -10.17
N LEU A 360 2.79 -4.06 -9.03
CA LEU A 360 3.05 -4.95 -7.89
C LEU A 360 1.75 -5.61 -7.37
N ALA A 361 0.64 -4.87 -7.36
CA ALA A 361 -0.67 -5.37 -6.94
C ALA A 361 -1.21 -6.54 -7.77
N GLN A 362 -0.59 -6.85 -8.93
CA GLN A 362 -0.95 -8.03 -9.73
C GLN A 362 -0.29 -9.31 -9.24
N VAL A 363 0.70 -9.23 -8.34
CA VAL A 363 1.46 -10.39 -7.83
C VAL A 363 1.63 -10.41 -6.31
N ASP A 364 1.07 -9.40 -5.63
CA ASP A 364 1.13 -9.22 -4.19
C ASP A 364 -0.13 -8.54 -3.61
N GLY A 365 -0.34 -8.70 -2.29
CA GLY A 365 -1.51 -8.23 -1.54
C GLY A 365 -1.58 -6.74 -1.26
N VAL A 366 -1.24 -5.87 -2.22
CA VAL A 366 -1.15 -4.41 -2.01
C VAL A 366 -2.46 -3.81 -1.50
N PHE A 367 -3.61 -4.23 -2.03
CA PHE A 367 -4.93 -3.68 -1.63
C PHE A 367 -5.53 -4.38 -0.40
N VAL A 368 -4.74 -5.25 0.24
CA VAL A 368 -5.11 -5.90 1.51
C VAL A 368 -4.36 -5.24 2.66
N MET A 369 -3.08 -4.89 2.49
CA MET A 369 -2.28 -4.35 3.58
C MET A 369 -2.66 -2.88 3.90
N PRO A 370 -3.05 -2.55 5.14
CA PRO A 370 -3.55 -1.22 5.51
C PRO A 370 -2.52 -0.11 5.27
N TYR A 371 -1.24 -0.41 5.52
CA TYR A 371 -0.18 0.56 5.40
C TYR A 371 0.00 1.04 3.97
N ILE A 372 0.14 0.09 3.03
CA ILE A 372 0.46 0.43 1.65
C ILE A 372 -0.71 1.05 0.90
N GLU A 373 -1.93 0.53 1.07
CA GLU A 373 -3.08 1.04 0.33
C GLU A 373 -3.43 2.48 0.73
N THR A 374 -3.19 2.83 2.00
CA THR A 374 -3.38 4.19 2.49
C THR A 374 -2.32 5.11 1.91
N TRP A 375 -1.05 4.69 1.88
CA TRP A 375 -0.01 5.45 1.20
C TRP A 375 -0.28 5.61 -0.29
N LEU A 376 -0.81 4.58 -0.95
CA LEU A 376 -1.22 4.66 -2.35
C LEU A 376 -2.35 5.68 -2.53
N ALA A 377 -3.39 5.66 -1.68
CA ALA A 377 -4.47 6.66 -1.71
C ALA A 377 -3.97 8.08 -1.46
N ILE A 378 -3.01 8.25 -0.54
CA ILE A 378 -2.33 9.52 -0.27
C ILE A 378 -1.57 10.01 -1.51
N LEU A 379 -0.80 9.15 -2.16
CA LEU A 379 -0.08 9.50 -3.40
C LEU A 379 -1.02 9.79 -4.56
N VAL A 380 -2.13 9.07 -4.68
CA VAL A 380 -3.22 9.40 -5.63
C VAL A 380 -3.78 10.78 -5.32
N GLY A 381 -3.97 11.14 -4.04
CA GLY A 381 -4.34 12.49 -3.63
C GLY A 381 -3.32 13.55 -4.08
N LEU A 382 -2.01 13.30 -3.91
CA LEU A 382 -0.97 14.19 -4.43
C LEU A 382 -1.01 14.29 -5.96
N ALA A 383 -1.19 13.18 -6.67
CA ALA A 383 -1.34 13.15 -8.12
C ALA A 383 -2.54 13.98 -8.59
N LEU A 384 -3.68 13.88 -7.92
CA LEU A 384 -4.84 14.75 -8.17
C LEU A 384 -4.49 16.22 -7.94
N ALA A 385 -3.75 16.54 -6.88
CA ALA A 385 -3.29 17.91 -6.62
C ALA A 385 -2.34 18.45 -7.71
N PHE A 386 -1.52 17.59 -8.31
CA PHE A 386 -0.56 17.98 -9.35
C PHE A 386 -1.17 18.10 -10.74
N TRP A 387 -2.06 17.18 -11.10
CA TRP A 387 -2.49 16.99 -12.49
C TRP A 387 -3.92 17.46 -12.76
N VAL A 388 -4.76 17.57 -11.72
CA VAL A 388 -6.13 18.07 -11.87
C VAL A 388 -6.19 19.57 -11.57
N ARG A 389 -6.91 20.30 -12.43
CA ARG A 389 -7.14 21.74 -12.28
C ARG A 389 -7.80 22.04 -10.92
N PRO A 390 -7.47 23.18 -10.28
CA PRO A 390 -7.99 23.53 -8.95
C PRO A 390 -9.42 24.05 -9.05
N ILE A 391 -10.35 23.20 -9.46
CA ILE A 391 -11.78 23.50 -9.54
C ILE A 391 -12.46 22.76 -8.38
N ASP A 392 -13.31 23.46 -7.65
CA ASP A 392 -14.11 22.86 -6.59
C ASP A 392 -15.12 21.87 -7.21
N ALA A 393 -15.37 20.77 -6.50
CA ALA A 393 -16.32 19.75 -6.96
C ALA A 393 -17.71 20.36 -7.23
N PRO A 394 -18.35 20.05 -8.38
CA PRO A 394 -19.72 20.44 -8.66
C PRO A 394 -20.68 19.96 -7.56
N LYS A 395 -21.81 20.66 -7.38
CA LYS A 395 -22.81 20.35 -6.33
C LYS A 395 -23.20 18.86 -6.31
N LEU A 396 -23.39 18.23 -7.47
CA LEU A 396 -23.72 16.81 -7.57
C LEU A 396 -22.64 15.91 -6.94
N GLN A 397 -21.37 16.12 -7.28
CA GLN A 397 -20.26 15.33 -6.74
C GLN A 397 -20.10 15.57 -5.24
N LEU A 398 -20.21 16.83 -4.79
CA LEU A 398 -20.13 17.18 -3.39
C LEU A 398 -21.23 16.49 -2.57
N THR A 399 -22.49 16.58 -3.02
CA THR A 399 -23.62 15.94 -2.37
C THR A 399 -23.46 14.42 -2.35
N PHE A 400 -23.04 13.81 -3.47
CA PHE A 400 -22.76 12.39 -3.53
C PHE A 400 -21.72 11.96 -2.48
N PHE A 401 -20.55 12.60 -2.45
CA PHE A 401 -19.50 12.22 -1.51
C PHE A 401 -19.87 12.50 -0.05
N ARG A 402 -20.70 13.52 0.24
CA ARG A 402 -21.23 13.76 1.59
C ARG A 402 -22.22 12.69 2.03
N ILE A 403 -23.12 12.26 1.14
CA ILE A 403 -24.05 11.15 1.42
C ILE A 403 -23.24 9.86 1.64
N MET A 404 -22.26 9.60 0.78
CA MET A 404 -21.37 8.44 0.86
C MET A 404 -20.41 8.49 2.07
N ALA A 405 -20.14 9.65 2.65
CA ALA A 405 -19.37 9.75 3.89
C ALA A 405 -20.12 9.14 5.08
N ILE A 406 -21.46 9.20 5.09
CA ILE A 406 -22.30 8.68 6.19
C ILE A 406 -22.08 7.18 6.42
N PRO A 407 -22.21 6.27 5.42
CA PRO A 407 -21.95 4.86 5.65
C PRO A 407 -20.49 4.59 6.01
N VAL A 408 -19.51 5.34 5.51
CA VAL A 408 -18.11 5.22 5.96
C VAL A 408 -17.98 5.52 7.45
N LEU A 409 -18.60 6.59 7.93
CA LEU A 409 -18.59 6.95 9.35
C LEU A 409 -19.27 5.88 10.22
N ILE A 410 -20.42 5.37 9.78
CA ILE A 410 -21.17 4.35 10.52
C ILE A 410 -20.41 3.03 10.56
N ILE A 411 -19.97 2.52 9.42
CA ILE A 411 -19.31 1.20 9.31
C ILE A 411 -17.93 1.23 9.97
N LEU A 412 -17.08 2.20 9.64
CA LEU A 412 -15.72 2.21 10.20
C LEU A 412 -15.73 2.69 11.66
N GLY A 413 -16.66 3.57 12.02
CA GLY A 413 -16.89 3.96 13.41
C GLY A 413 -17.37 2.80 14.27
N SER A 414 -18.29 1.96 13.76
CA SER A 414 -18.73 0.77 14.50
C SER A 414 -17.60 -0.23 14.69
N VAL A 415 -16.78 -0.47 13.67
CA VAL A 415 -15.58 -1.33 13.78
C VAL A 415 -14.64 -0.80 14.86
N LEU A 416 -14.34 0.50 14.86
CA LEU A 416 -13.46 1.15 15.84
C LEU A 416 -13.98 1.05 17.28
N VAL A 417 -15.30 1.13 17.48
CA VAL A 417 -15.92 1.13 18.82
C VAL A 417 -16.15 -0.28 19.34
N TYR A 418 -16.63 -1.19 18.49
CA TYR A 418 -17.11 -2.51 18.92
C TYR A 418 -16.14 -3.65 18.63
N GLU A 419 -15.40 -3.62 17.52
CA GLU A 419 -14.53 -4.75 17.12
C GLU A 419 -13.08 -4.58 17.56
N VAL A 420 -12.54 -3.37 17.47
CA VAL A 420 -11.14 -3.09 17.85
C VAL A 420 -10.82 -3.53 19.28
N PRO A 421 -11.67 -3.28 20.30
CA PRO A 421 -11.37 -3.73 21.66
C PRO A 421 -11.28 -5.26 21.81
N THR A 422 -11.90 -6.03 20.92
CA THR A 422 -12.02 -7.49 21.02
C THR A 422 -11.16 -8.25 20.00
N VAL A 423 -10.59 -7.57 19.01
CA VAL A 423 -9.88 -8.24 17.89
C VAL A 423 -8.67 -9.09 18.32
N PRO A 424 -7.87 -8.71 19.35
CA PRO A 424 -6.76 -9.57 19.78
C PRO A 424 -7.28 -10.90 20.33
N GLN A 425 -8.29 -10.87 21.22
CA GLN A 425 -8.83 -12.10 21.79
C GLN A 425 -9.59 -12.94 20.77
N ALA A 426 -10.32 -12.31 19.85
CA ALA A 426 -11.04 -13.01 18.78
C ALA A 426 -10.07 -13.70 17.80
N SER A 427 -8.98 -13.03 17.43
CA SER A 427 -7.94 -13.61 16.55
C SER A 427 -7.28 -14.81 17.20
N ASP A 428 -6.89 -14.69 18.47
CA ASP A 428 -6.27 -15.79 19.23
C ASP A 428 -7.21 -16.98 19.42
N ARG A 429 -8.49 -16.72 19.70
CA ARG A 429 -9.52 -17.76 19.80
C ARG A 429 -9.64 -18.53 18.49
N TYR A 430 -9.82 -17.81 17.37
CA TYR A 430 -9.98 -18.45 16.07
C TYR A 430 -8.75 -19.31 15.71
N MET A 431 -7.54 -18.79 15.91
CA MET A 431 -6.31 -19.52 15.62
C MET A 431 -6.19 -20.80 16.44
N ARG A 432 -6.57 -20.77 17.73
CA ARG A 432 -6.57 -21.97 18.59
C ARG A 432 -7.61 -23.01 18.17
N GLU A 433 -8.82 -22.57 17.83
CA GLU A 433 -9.92 -23.46 17.44
C GLU A 433 -9.69 -24.15 16.09
N HIS A 434 -9.13 -23.41 15.12
CA HIS A 434 -8.96 -23.89 13.75
C HIS A 434 -7.53 -24.32 13.41
N ASN A 435 -6.59 -24.19 14.34
CA ASN A 435 -5.15 -24.48 14.15
C ASN A 435 -4.56 -23.79 12.91
N THR A 436 -4.92 -22.51 12.70
CA THR A 436 -4.52 -21.71 11.54
C THR A 436 -3.43 -20.71 11.89
N SER A 437 -2.64 -20.29 10.90
CA SER A 437 -1.71 -19.16 11.02
C SER A 437 -2.37 -17.82 10.66
N LEU A 438 -1.69 -16.71 11.00
CA LEU A 438 -2.10 -15.36 10.59
C LEU A 438 -1.91 -15.17 9.09
N LEU A 439 -3.03 -15.13 8.36
CA LEU A 439 -3.09 -14.85 6.93
C LEU A 439 -3.93 -13.58 6.73
N PRO A 440 -3.30 -12.39 6.60
CA PRO A 440 -4.04 -11.13 6.72
C PRO A 440 -5.09 -10.90 5.65
N ARG A 441 -6.20 -10.29 6.07
CA ARG A 441 -7.26 -9.73 5.21
C ARG A 441 -7.63 -8.34 5.72
N PHE A 442 -8.80 -8.19 6.34
CA PHE A 442 -9.17 -6.96 7.01
C PHE A 442 -8.39 -6.82 8.33
N TRP A 443 -8.36 -7.89 9.13
CA TRP A 443 -7.47 -8.04 10.28
C TRP A 443 -6.33 -9.02 9.95
N ALA A 444 -5.39 -9.20 10.86
CA ALA A 444 -4.25 -10.10 10.71
C ALA A 444 -4.67 -11.56 10.67
N GLN A 445 -5.69 -11.92 11.47
CA GLN A 445 -6.54 -13.06 11.14
C GLN A 445 -7.43 -12.64 9.97
N GLY A 446 -7.30 -13.30 8.83
CA GLY A 446 -8.01 -12.89 7.62
C GLY A 446 -9.25 -13.71 7.28
N TRP A 447 -9.42 -14.89 7.88
CA TRP A 447 -10.56 -15.76 7.59
C TRP A 447 -11.87 -15.22 8.16
N VAL A 448 -12.96 -15.37 7.39
CA VAL A 448 -14.30 -14.94 7.81
C VAL A 448 -15.32 -16.09 7.65
N PRO A 449 -16.39 -16.13 8.47
CA PRO A 449 -16.59 -15.33 9.67
C PRO A 449 -15.63 -15.76 10.79
N MET A 450 -15.23 -14.81 11.65
CA MET A 450 -14.37 -15.10 12.81
C MET A 450 -15.13 -15.70 14.01
N ASP A 451 -16.45 -15.57 14.00
CA ASP A 451 -17.34 -16.19 14.97
C ASP A 451 -18.24 -17.15 14.20
N ARG A 452 -18.26 -18.42 14.57
CA ARG A 452 -19.43 -19.24 14.25
C ARG A 452 -20.55 -18.72 15.16
N ALA A 453 -21.53 -18.06 14.57
CA ALA A 453 -22.86 -18.13 15.14
C ALA A 453 -23.28 -19.59 14.98
N ASP A 454 -23.09 -20.38 16.03
CA ASP A 454 -23.77 -21.67 16.16
C ASP A 454 -25.30 -21.44 16.24
#